data_AF-A0A4R6UZ85-F1
#
_entry.id   AF-A0A4R6UZ85-F1
#
_cell.length_a   1.000
_cell.length_b   1.000
_cell.length_c   1.000
_cell.angle_alpha   90.00
_cell.angle_beta   90.00
_cell.angle_gamma   90.00
#
_symmetry.space_group_name_H-M   'P 1'
#
loop_
_entity.id
_entity.type
_entity.pdbx_description
1 polymer ?
#
loop_
_entity_poly.entity_id
_entity_poly.type
_entity_poly.pdbx_seq_one_letter_code
_entity_poly.pdbx_strand_id
1 'polypeptide(L)' 'MNTNDIIRVIEQHSILQIAGYTMEARHRQLYNRMQQLTGMLEVLQRLNGMDCTLIEFVRSHRDKIVEELQAL' A
#
# COMPACT_ATOMS: atom_id res chain seq x y z
N MET A 1 -16.10 0.20 -11.14
CA MET A 1 -15.53 0.23 -9.77
C MET A 1 -15.14 1.68 -9.49
N ASN A 2 -15.72 2.32 -8.47
CA ASN A 2 -15.47 3.73 -8.17
C ASN A 2 -14.14 3.85 -7.41
N THR A 3 -13.40 4.96 -7.54
CA THR A 3 -12.17 5.27 -6.78
C THR A 3 -12.31 4.95 -5.29
N ASN A 4 -13.49 5.24 -4.70
CA ASN A 4 -13.78 4.96 -3.29
C ASN A 4 -13.74 3.46 -2.94
N ASP A 5 -14.15 2.58 -3.85
CA ASP A 5 -14.10 1.12 -3.62
C ASP A 5 -12.64 0.63 -3.60
N ILE A 6 -11.80 1.21 -4.46
CA ILE A 6 -10.37 0.88 -4.55
C ILE A 6 -9.64 1.32 -3.28
N ILE A 7 -9.90 2.55 -2.82
CA ILE A 7 -9.35 3.08 -1.56
C ILE A 7 -9.72 2.15 -0.41
N ARG A 8 -11.01 1.77 -0.28
CA ARG A 8 -11.49 0.90 0.79
C ARG A 8 -10.81 -0.47 0.77
N VAL A 9 -10.59 -1.07 -0.40
CA VAL A 9 -9.87 -2.34 -0.53
C VAL A 9 -8.42 -2.19 -0.08
N ILE A 10 -7.74 -1.08 -0.39
CA ILE A 10 -6.37 -0.85 0.05
C ILE A 10 -6.31 -0.71 1.59
N GLU A 11 -7.25 0.02 2.19
CA GLU A 11 -7.35 0.22 3.65
C GLU A 11 -7.66 -1.07 4.42
N GLN A 12 -8.56 -1.91 3.90
CA GLN A 12 -8.93 -3.17 4.54
C GLN A 12 -7.76 -4.15 4.66
N HIS A 13 -6.71 -3.96 3.87
CA HIS A 13 -5.47 -4.75 3.90
C HIS A 13 -4.31 -3.94 4.50
N SER A 14 -4.61 -3.00 5.40
CA SER A 14 -3.62 -2.13 6.04
C SER A 14 -2.77 -2.84 7.09
N ILE A 15 -1.72 -2.12 7.49
CA ILE A 15 -0.66 -2.58 8.39
C ILE A 15 -1.18 -3.05 9.76
N LEU A 16 -2.34 -2.58 10.19
CA LEU A 16 -2.98 -3.01 11.45
C LEU A 16 -3.22 -4.53 11.53
N GLN A 17 -3.41 -5.21 10.40
CA GLN A 17 -3.57 -6.67 10.36
C GLN A 17 -2.25 -7.43 10.59
N ILE A 18 -1.11 -6.75 10.49
CA ILE A 18 0.24 -7.34 10.62
C ILE A 18 0.75 -7.23 12.07
N ALA A 19 -0.01 -6.58 12.95
CA ALA A 19 0.29 -6.53 14.38
C ALA A 19 0.11 -7.93 15.01
N GLY A 20 1.13 -8.42 15.72
CA GLY A 20 1.10 -9.71 16.42
C GLY A 20 1.90 -10.84 15.74
N TYR A 21 2.48 -10.61 14.57
CA TYR A 21 3.42 -11.55 13.94
C TYR A 21 4.82 -11.50 14.57
N THR A 22 5.59 -12.57 14.40
CA THR A 22 7.05 -12.55 14.66
C THR A 22 7.73 -11.51 13.77
N MET A 23 8.88 -10.99 14.20
CA MET A 23 9.58 -9.90 13.50
C MET A 23 9.92 -10.25 12.04
N GLU A 24 10.41 -11.46 11.76
CA GLU A 24 10.67 -11.94 10.39
C GLU A 24 9.40 -12.05 9.55
N ALA A 25 8.30 -12.55 10.13
CA ALA A 25 7.04 -12.68 9.44
C ALA A 25 6.42 -11.29 9.15
N ARG A 26 6.53 -10.35 10.08
CA ARG A 26 6.12 -8.96 9.91
C ARG A 26 6.94 -8.28 8.81
N HIS A 27 8.26 -8.41 8.83
CA HIS A 27 9.14 -7.84 7.81
C HIS A 27 8.78 -8.38 6.41
N ARG A 28 8.56 -9.69 6.26
CA ARG A 28 8.16 -10.32 4.99
C ARG A 28 6.80 -9.82 4.49
N GLN A 29 5.82 -9.70 5.38
CA GLN A 29 4.48 -9.21 5.01
C GLN A 29 4.51 -7.75 4.56
N LEU A 30 5.20 -6.88 5.30
CA LEU A 30 5.37 -5.47 4.93
C LEU A 30 6.09 -5.32 3.59
N TYR A 31 7.16 -6.10 3.36
CA TYR A 31 7.89 -6.07 2.09
C TYR A 31 7.02 -6.47 0.89
N ASN A 32 6.26 -7.56 1.01
CA ASN A 32 5.34 -8.00 -0.05
C ASN A 32 4.28 -6.93 -0.35
N ARG A 33 3.77 -6.26 0.69
CA ARG A 33 2.77 -5.20 0.54
C ARG A 33 3.33 -3.95 -0.14
N MET A 34 4.56 -3.55 0.20
CA MET A 34 5.27 -2.46 -0.47
C MET A 34 5.42 -2.72 -1.98
N GLN A 35 5.80 -3.95 -2.35
CA GLN A 35 5.92 -4.36 -3.75
C GLN A 35 4.59 -4.26 -4.50
N GLN A 36 3.49 -4.72 -3.88
CA GLN A 36 2.15 -4.59 -4.47
C GLN A 36 1.75 -3.13 -4.71
N LEU A 37 1.93 -2.25 -3.73
CA LEU A 37 1.57 -0.82 -3.87
C LEU A 37 2.44 -0.12 -4.91
N THR A 38 3.71 -0.50 -5.04
CA THR A 38 4.60 0.03 -6.08
C THR A 38 4.12 -0.39 -7.47
N GLY A 39 3.78 -1.67 -7.66
CA GLY A 39 3.20 -2.14 -8.92
C GLY A 39 1.86 -1.47 -9.24
N MET A 40 1.02 -1.22 -8.23
CA MET A 40 -0.21 -0.45 -8.40
C MET A 40 0.11 0.97 -8.87
N LEU A 41 1.03 1.69 -8.22
CA LEU A 41 1.42 3.05 -8.64
C LEU A 41 1.88 3.10 -10.10
N GLU A 42 2.69 2.14 -10.55
CA GLU A 42 3.14 2.08 -11.94
C GLU A 42 1.98 1.91 -12.93
N VAL A 43 1.01 1.04 -12.62
CA VAL A 43 -0.19 0.85 -13.43
C VAL A 43 -1.04 2.12 -13.44
N LEU A 44 -1.27 2.69 -12.25
CA LEU A 44 -2.07 3.90 -12.05
C LEU A 44 -1.47 5.11 -12.81
N GLN A 45 -0.14 5.24 -12.85
CA GLN A 45 0.55 6.30 -13.58
C GLN A 45 0.49 6.12 -15.11
N ARG A 46 0.36 4.88 -15.60
CA ARG A 46 0.25 4.57 -17.03
C ARG A 46 -1.17 4.75 -17.58
N LEU A 47 -2.17 4.71 -16.72
CA LEU A 47 -3.57 4.92 -17.11
C LEU A 47 -3.83 6.43 -17.28
N ASN A 48 -4.02 6.88 -18.51
CA ASN A 48 -4.38 8.26 -18.81
C ASN A 48 -5.76 8.61 -18.23
N GLY A 49 -5.85 9.74 -17.52
CA GLY A 49 -7.12 10.26 -16.96
C GLY A 49 -7.46 9.74 -15.58
N MET A 50 -6.48 9.17 -14.86
CA MET A 50 -6.73 8.63 -13.54
C MET A 50 -6.76 9.71 -12.44
N ASP A 51 -7.63 9.49 -11.46
CA ASP A 51 -7.84 10.40 -10.33
C ASP A 51 -6.55 10.60 -9.53
N CYS A 52 -6.04 11.84 -9.51
CA CYS A 52 -4.83 12.21 -8.77
C CYS A 52 -4.94 11.84 -7.29
N THR A 53 -6.15 11.87 -6.73
CA THR A 53 -6.44 11.47 -5.35
C THR A 53 -6.04 10.02 -5.08
N LEU A 54 -6.30 9.12 -6.04
CA LEU A 54 -5.95 7.71 -5.89
C LEU A 54 -4.43 7.51 -5.92
N ILE A 55 -3.73 8.22 -6.80
CA ILE A 55 -2.26 8.15 -6.90
C ILE A 55 -1.62 8.63 -5.60
N GLU A 56 -2.06 9.77 -5.07
CA GLU A 56 -1.57 10.31 -3.80
C GLU A 56 -1.88 9.38 -2.64
N PHE A 57 -3.07 8.78 -2.61
CA PHE A 57 -3.45 7.81 -1.61
C PHE A 57 -2.53 6.57 -1.61
N VAL A 58 -2.31 5.96 -2.78
CA VAL A 58 -1.43 4.78 -2.88
C VAL A 58 0.01 5.14 -2.52
N ARG A 59 0.51 6.33 -2.90
CA ARG A 59 1.84 6.82 -2.48
C ARG A 59 1.93 6.95 -0.97
N SER A 60 0.99 7.64 -0.33
CA SER A 60 1.00 7.82 1.12
C SER A 60 1.00 6.48 1.86
N HIS A 61 0.23 5.50 1.36
CA HIS A 61 0.18 4.18 1.97
C HIS A 61 1.50 3.41 1.81
N ARG A 62 2.15 3.49 0.64
CA ARG A 62 3.47 2.91 0.42
C ARG A 62 4.50 3.54 1.36
N ASP A 63 4.48 4.85 1.51
CA ASP A 63 5.46 5.57 2.33
C ASP A 63 5.35 5.18 3.81
N LYS A 64 4.12 5.00 4.33
CA LYS A 64 3.90 4.44 5.68
C LYS A 64 4.49 3.04 5.86
N ILE A 65 4.38 2.18 4.85
CA ILE A 65 4.97 0.83 4.91
C ILE A 65 6.49 0.92 4.90
N VAL A 66 7.07 1.84 4.14
CA VAL A 66 8.52 2.08 4.11
C VAL A 66 9.01 2.56 5.48
N GLU A 67 8.32 3.51 6.10
CA GLU A 67 8.62 3.98 7.45
C GLU A 67 8.58 2.83 8.47
N GLU A 68 7.58 1.96 8.41
CA GLU A 68 7.49 0.80 9.30
C GLU A 68 8.58 -0.26 9.03
N LEU A 69 8.98 -0.46 7.78
CA LEU A 69 10.10 -1.34 7.44
C LEU A 69 11.43 -0.79 7.95
N GLN A 70 11.63 0.53 7.94
CA GLN A 70 12.84 1.18 8.44
C GLN A 70 12.94 1.18 9.97
N ALA A 71 11.80 1.07 10.66
CA ALA A 71 11.73 1.03 12.12
C ALA A 71 11.90 -0.37 12.72
N LEU A 72 11.99 -1.43 11.89
CA LEU A 72 12.24 -2.81 12.28
C LEU A 72 13.74 -3.12 12.31
#